data_AF-A0A5K0UX55-F1
#
_entry.id   AF-A0A5K0UX55-F1
#
_cell.length_a   1.000
_cell.length_b   1.000
_cell.length_c   1.000
_cell.angle_alpha   90.00
_cell.angle_beta   90.00
_cell.angle_gamma   90.00
#
_symmetry.space_group_name_H-M   'P 1'
#
loop_
_entity.id
_entity.type
_entity.pdbx_description
1 polymer ?
#
loop_
_entity_poly.entity_id
_entity_poly.type
_entity_poly.pdbx_seq_one_letter_code
_entity_poly.pdbx_strand_id
1 'polypeptide(L)' 'GASVNGVEEPCTVSFSICPSISEIDAAEWDVCAMDATGHDKFNPFLSHGFLSSLEETGCAVK' A
#
# COMPACT_ATOMS: atom_id res chain seq x y z
N GLY A 1 -15.15 -33.55 26.62
CA GLY A 1 -14.09 -32.64 26.15
C GLY A 1 -13.50 -33.27 24.91
N ALA A 2 -13.61 -32.59 23.76
CA ALA A 2 -12.97 -33.03 22.53
C ALA A 2 -11.92 -31.98 22.15
N SER A 3 -10.71 -32.48 21.95
CA SER A 3 -9.49 -31.75 21.61
C SER A 3 -9.58 -31.18 20.20
N VAL A 4 -9.22 -29.90 20.02
CA VAL A 4 -8.91 -29.32 18.70
C VAL A 4 -7.45 -28.88 18.71
N ASN A 5 -6.57 -29.79 18.31
CA ASN A 5 -5.19 -29.44 17.94
C ASN A 5 -5.21 -29.10 16.44
N GLY A 6 -5.51 -27.84 16.10
CA GLY A 6 -5.32 -27.30 14.76
C GLY A 6 -3.90 -26.78 14.61
N VAL A 7 -3.02 -27.53 13.94
CA VAL A 7 -1.76 -26.98 13.46
C VAL A 7 -2.10 -26.20 12.20
N GLU A 8 -2.14 -24.88 12.29
CA GLU A 8 -2.37 -24.01 11.13
C GLU A 8 -1.12 -24.06 10.23
N GLU A 9 -1.27 -24.52 8.99
CA GLU A 9 -0.16 -24.47 8.03
C GLU A 9 0.22 -23.00 7.76
N PRO A 10 1.52 -22.66 7.71
CA PRO A 10 1.94 -21.29 7.50
C PRO A 10 1.55 -20.80 6.10
N CYS A 11 0.77 -19.73 6.02
CA CYS A 11 0.46 -19.06 4.77
C CYS A 11 1.70 -18.29 4.28
N THR A 12 2.22 -18.63 3.10
CA THR A 12 3.34 -17.92 2.50
C THR A 12 2.83 -16.65 1.81
N VAL A 13 3.31 -15.49 2.25
CA VAL A 13 3.03 -14.20 1.63
C VAL A 13 4.19 -13.81 0.72
N SER A 14 3.88 -13.41 -0.51
CA SER A 14 4.86 -12.88 -1.47
C SER A 14 4.55 -11.41 -1.75
N PHE A 15 5.59 -10.58 -1.79
CA PHE A 15 5.50 -9.18 -2.17
C PHE A 15 6.62 -8.84 -3.16
N SER A 16 6.45 -7.76 -3.91
CA SER A 16 7.44 -7.24 -4.85
C SER A 16 7.64 -5.75 -4.58
N ILE A 17 8.86 -5.26 -4.82
CA ILE A 17 9.22 -3.86 -4.60
C ILE A 17 9.02 -3.12 -5.94
N CYS A 18 8.18 -2.09 -5.94
CA CYS A 18 8.04 -1.17 -7.07
C CYS A 18 8.98 0.04 -6.84
N PRO A 19 9.95 0.31 -7.73
CA PRO A 19 10.93 1.38 -7.55
C PRO A 19 10.40 2.79 -7.92
N SER A 20 9.18 2.88 -8.47
CA SER A 20 8.51 4.12 -8.83
C SER A 20 7.02 4.03 -8.54
N ILE A 21 6.43 5.14 -8.11
CA ILE A 21 4.98 5.22 -7.90
C ILE A 21 4.20 5.15 -9.23
N SER A 22 4.83 5.56 -10.33
CA SER A 22 4.25 5.47 -11.68
C SER A 22 4.04 4.03 -12.18
N GLU A 23 4.68 3.05 -11.55
CA GLU A 23 4.50 1.62 -11.87
C GLU A 23 3.25 1.02 -11.21
N ILE A 24 2.60 1.75 -10.30
CA ILE A 24 1.39 1.33 -9.59
C ILE A 24 0.21 2.12 -10.15
N ASP A 25 -0.91 1.44 -10.39
CA ASP A 25 -2.14 2.12 -10.80
C ASP A 25 -2.63 3.09 -9.72
N ALA A 26 -3.03 4.28 -10.15
CA ALA A 26 -3.44 5.34 -9.23
C ALA A 26 -4.68 4.98 -8.42
N ALA A 27 -5.67 4.32 -9.03
CA ALA A 27 -6.89 3.95 -8.34
C ALA A 27 -6.63 2.82 -7.34
N GLU A 28 -5.81 1.82 -7.69
CA GLU A 28 -5.42 0.75 -6.75
C GLU A 28 -4.64 1.29 -5.55
N TRP A 29 -3.71 2.23 -5.79
CA TRP A 29 -2.97 2.89 -4.72
C TRP A 29 -3.87 3.71 -3.81
N ASP A 30 -4.73 4.56 -4.39
CA ASP A 30 -5.56 5.50 -3.62
C ASP A 30 -6.58 4.75 -2.73
N VAL A 31 -7.11 3.61 -3.19
CA VAL A 31 -7.94 2.73 -2.34
C VAL A 31 -7.17 2.26 -1.10
N CYS A 32 -5.92 1.84 -1.26
CA CYS A 32 -5.08 1.44 -0.12
C CYS A 32 -4.73 2.64 0.80
N ALA A 33 -4.47 3.80 0.21
CA ALA A 33 -4.07 5.00 0.94
C ALA A 33 -5.21 5.55 1.83
N MET A 34 -6.46 5.37 1.43
CA MET A 34 -7.63 5.76 2.23
C MET A 34 -7.68 5.02 3.57
N ASP A 35 -7.37 3.72 3.58
CA ASP A 35 -7.41 2.92 4.81
C ASP A 35 -6.18 3.14 5.72
N ALA A 36 -5.06 3.58 5.14
CA ALA A 36 -3.79 3.73 5.86
C ALA A 36 -3.82 4.76 7.01
N THR A 37 -4.73 5.74 6.97
CA THR A 37 -4.79 6.79 8.02
C THR A 37 -5.98 6.63 8.98
N GLY A 38 -6.71 5.52 8.86
CA GLY A 38 -7.91 5.20 9.62
C GLY A 38 -9.20 5.62 8.89
N HIS A 39 -10.32 4.98 9.25
CA HIS A 39 -11.64 5.25 8.65
C HIS A 39 -11.95 6.75 8.58
N ASP A 40 -12.42 7.18 7.40
CA ASP A 40 -12.80 8.56 7.06
C ASP A 40 -11.69 9.61 7.21
N LYS A 41 -10.42 9.20 7.38
CA LYS A 41 -9.29 10.11 7.33
C LYS A 41 -8.64 10.01 5.97
N PHE A 42 -8.76 11.09 5.21
CA PHE A 42 -8.06 11.25 3.94
C PHE A 42 -6.79 12.07 4.16
N ASN A 43 -5.64 11.56 3.70
CA ASN A 43 -4.40 12.31 3.67
C ASN A 43 -4.00 12.58 2.21
N PRO A 44 -4.12 13.82 1.70
CA PRO A 44 -3.78 14.14 0.32
C PRO A 44 -2.31 13.89 -0.02
N PHE A 45 -1.41 13.92 0.97
CA PHE A 45 0.02 13.67 0.78
C PHE A 45 0.38 12.20 0.56
N LEU A 46 -0.58 11.29 0.75
CA LEU A 46 -0.45 9.88 0.41
C LEU A 46 -1.13 9.52 -0.91
N SER A 47 -1.83 10.46 -1.55
CA SER A 47 -2.45 10.20 -2.85
C SER A 47 -1.40 9.92 -3.92
N HIS A 48 -1.75 9.06 -4.88
CA HIS A 48 -0.89 8.74 -6.01
C HIS A 48 -0.47 10.01 -6.76
N GLY A 49 -1.43 10.88 -7.08
CA GLY A 49 -1.17 12.11 -7.82
C GLY A 49 -0.17 13.05 -7.13
N PHE A 50 -0.22 13.15 -5.80
CA PHE A 50 0.75 13.96 -5.05
C PHE A 50 2.16 13.35 -5.13
N LEU A 51 2.29 12.04 -4.90
CA LEU A 51 3.58 11.34 -4.94
C LEU A 51 4.18 11.32 -6.37
N SER A 52 3.35 11.10 -7.38
CA SER A 52 3.72 11.18 -8.79
C SER A 52 4.22 12.58 -9.16
N SER A 53 3.56 13.64 -8.67
CA SER A 53 4.03 15.01 -8.87
C SER A 53 5.42 15.25 -8.25
N LEU A 54 5.73 14.66 -7.09
CA LEU A 54 7.06 14.76 -6.49
C LEU A 54 8.13 14.02 -7.31
N GLU A 55 7.80 12.87 -7.88
CA GLU A 55 8.71 12.11 -8.74
C GLU A 55 8.97 12.83 -10.07
N GLU A 56 7.93 13.32 -10.74
CA GLU A 56 8.05 14.03 -12.02
C GLU A 56 8.82 15.35 -11.91
N THR A 57 8.68 16.04 -10.78
CA THR A 57 9.39 17.31 -10.53
C THR A 57 10.81 17.11 -9.99
N GLY A 58 11.21 15.88 -9.65
CA GLY A 58 12.49 15.59 -8.99
C GLY A 58 12.57 16.08 -7.54
N CYS A 59 11.44 16.44 -6.93
CA CYS A 59 11.38 16.80 -5.50
C CYS A 59 11.51 15.59 -4.59
N ALA A 60 11.10 14.40 -5.06
CA ALA A 60 11.45 13.14 -4.44
C ALA A 60 12.81 12.69 -5.00
N VAL A 61 13.88 12.90 -4.23
CA VAL A 61 15.19 12.35 -4.57
C VAL A 61 15.18 10.82 -4.38
N LYS A 62 15.77 10.09 -5.33
CA LYS A 62 16.03 8.65 -5.22
C LYS A 62 17.23 8.37 -4.32
#